data_AF-K7NK11-F1
#
_entry.id   AF-K7NK11-F1
#
_cell.length_a   1.000
_cell.length_b   1.000
_cell.length_c   1.000
_cell.angle_alpha   90.00
_cell.angle_beta   90.00
_cell.angle_gamma   90.00
#
_symmetry.space_group_name_H-M   'P 1'
#
loop_
_entity.id
_entity.type
_entity.pdbx_description
1 polymer ?
#
loop_
_entity_poly.entity_id
_entity_poly.type
_entity_poly.pdbx_seq_one_letter_code
_entity_poly.pdbx_strand_id
1 'polypeptide(L)'
;LSPHILGEDHYNTARGVQKVLQNYKNLQDIIAILGMDELSEDDKLTVSRARKIQRFLSQPFHVAEVFTGAPGKYVDLKESIVS
;
A
#
# COMPACT_ATOMS: atom_id res chain seq x y z
N LEU A 1 -10.01 13.65 2.22
CA LEU A 1 -8.66 14.22 2.03
C LEU A 1 -8.82 15.56 1.34
N SER A 2 -8.24 16.64 1.88
CA SER A 2 -8.28 17.97 1.26
C SER A 2 -6.85 18.43 0.94
N PRO A 3 -6.54 18.78 -0.32
CA PRO A 3 -5.18 19.20 -0.70
C PRO A 3 -4.77 20.52 -0.03
N HIS A 4 -5.74 21.39 0.33
CA HIS A 4 -5.46 22.68 0.96
C HIS A 4 -4.92 22.55 2.40
N ILE A 5 -5.10 21.39 3.03
CA ILE A 5 -4.65 21.12 4.40
C ILE A 5 -3.35 20.29 4.39
N LEU A 6 -3.21 19.36 3.45
CA LEU A 6 -2.15 18.36 3.43
C LEU A 6 -0.99 18.68 2.47
N GLY A 7 -1.19 19.63 1.55
CA GLY A 7 -0.33 19.83 0.40
C GLY A 7 -0.66 18.88 -0.75
N GLU A 8 -0.28 19.27 -1.97
CA GLU A 8 -0.59 18.50 -3.18
C GLU A 8 0.14 17.15 -3.20
N ASP A 9 1.42 17.10 -2.84
CA ASP A 9 2.22 15.88 -2.91
C ASP A 9 1.67 14.77 -2.00
N HIS A 10 1.34 15.11 -0.76
CA HIS A 10 0.72 14.17 0.17
C HIS A 10 -0.66 13.73 -0.33
N TYR A 11 -1.49 14.67 -0.79
CA TYR A 11 -2.81 14.35 -1.30
C TYR A 11 -2.76 13.40 -2.50
N ASN A 12 -1.92 13.71 -3.49
CA ASN A 12 -1.77 12.94 -4.71
C ASN A 12 -1.20 11.54 -4.43
N THR A 13 -0.20 11.44 -3.54
CA THR A 13 0.38 10.15 -3.14
C THR A 13 -0.66 9.28 -2.43
N ALA A 14 -1.38 9.84 -1.45
CA ALA A 14 -2.43 9.12 -0.73
C ALA A 14 -3.57 8.67 -1.67
N ARG A 15 -4.00 9.52 -2.60
CA ARG A 15 -5.01 9.17 -3.60
C ARG A 15 -4.53 8.10 -4.58
N GLY A 16 -3.27 8.16 -5.01
CA GLY A 16 -2.65 7.15 -5.86
C GLY A 16 -2.62 5.78 -5.18
N VAL A 17 -2.16 5.72 -3.93
CA VAL A 17 -2.15 4.49 -3.11
C VAL A 17 -3.56 3.93 -2.96
N GLN A 18 -4.55 4.77 -2.62
CA GLN A 18 -5.95 4.35 -2.51
C GLN A 18 -6.47 3.74 -3.82
N LYS A 19 -6.18 4.37 -4.97
CA LYS A 19 -6.61 3.88 -6.28
C LYS A 19 -6.03 2.50 -6.60
N VAL A 20 -4.73 2.31 -6.36
CA VAL A 20 -4.06 1.02 -6.62
C VAL A 20 -4.63 -0.09 -5.72
N LEU A 21 -4.84 0.19 -4.43
CA LEU A 21 -5.43 -0.78 -3.51
C LEU A 21 -6.89 -1.10 -3.83
N GLN A 22 -7.68 -0.12 -4.28
CA GLN A 22 -9.05 -0.36 -4.70
C GLN A 22 -9.12 -1.22 -5.96
N ASN A 23 -8.28 -0.94 -6.97
CA ASN A 23 -8.19 -1.78 -8.17
C ASN A 23 -7.79 -3.21 -7.81
N TYR A 24 -6.81 -3.37 -6.91
CA TYR A 24 -6.42 -4.69 -6.43
C TYR A 24 -7.56 -5.43 -5.74
N LYS A 25 -8.35 -4.76 -4.90
CA LYS A 25 -9.52 -5.35 -4.24
C LYS A 25 -10.56 -5.85 -5.26
N ASN A 26 -10.81 -5.08 -6.32
CA ASN A 26 -11.73 -5.50 -7.38
C ASN A 26 -11.21 -6.73 -8.15
N LEU A 27 -9.89 -6.86 -8.30
CA LEU A 27 -9.25 -8.02 -8.93
C LEU A 27 -9.24 -9.26 -8.02
N GLN A 28 -9.31 -9.11 -6.70
CA GLN A 28 -9.22 -10.26 -5.77
C GLN A 28 -10.30 -11.32 -6.01
N ASP A 29 -11.54 -10.91 -6.30
CA ASP A 29 -12.64 -11.85 -6.57
C ASP A 29 -12.39 -12.63 -7.87
N ILE A 30 -11.90 -11.94 -8.91
CA ILE A 30 -11.51 -12.55 -10.19
C ILE A 30 -10.38 -13.57 -9.96
N ILE A 31 -9.35 -13.19 -9.20
CA ILE A 31 -8.20 -14.05 -8.89
C ILE A 31 -8.62 -15.29 -8.10
N ALA A 32 -9.57 -15.15 -7.18
CA ALA A 32 -10.07 -16.26 -6.37
C ALA A 32 -10.84 -17.29 -7.19
N ILE A 33 -11.49 -16.87 -8.28
CA ILE A 33 -12.30 -17.75 -9.15
C ILE A 33 -11.46 -18.32 -10.30
N LEU A 34 -10.72 -17.47 -11.01
CA LEU A 34 -10.05 -17.81 -12.27
C LEU A 34 -8.55 -18.07 -12.10
N GLY A 35 -7.92 -17.59 -11.04
CA GLY A 35 -6.47 -17.65 -10.84
C GLY A 35 -5.74 -16.43 -11.39
N MET A 36 -4.43 -16.35 -11.11
CA MET A 36 -3.60 -15.18 -11.43
C MET A 36 -3.23 -15.08 -12.91
N ASP A 37 -3.17 -16.23 -13.58
CA ASP A 37 -2.65 -16.32 -14.96
C ASP A 37 -3.63 -15.73 -15.99
N GLU A 38 -4.92 -15.68 -15.63
CA GLU A 38 -6.02 -15.15 -16.45
C GLU A 38 -6.10 -13.62 -16.45
N LEU A 39 -5.28 -12.93 -15.67
CA LEU A 39 -5.20 -11.48 -15.69
C LEU A 39 -4.37 -10.97 -16.88
N SER A 40 -4.70 -9.76 -17.35
CA SER A 40 -3.83 -9.02 -18.26
C SER A 40 -2.49 -8.68 -17.60
N GLU A 41 -1.45 -8.43 -18.39
CA GLU A 41 -0.13 -8.06 -17.84
C GLU A 41 -0.17 -6.74 -17.04
N ASP A 42 -1.04 -5.80 -17.43
CA ASP A 42 -1.25 -4.54 -16.70
C ASP A 42 -1.94 -4.78 -15.34
N ASP A 43 -2.88 -5.71 -15.28
CA ASP A 43 -3.54 -6.10 -14.02
C ASP A 43 -2.59 -6.86 -13.10
N LYS A 44 -1.76 -7.77 -13.65
CA LYS A 44 -0.68 -8.42 -12.91
C LYS A 44 0.29 -7.40 -12.31
N LEU A 45 0.65 -6.37 -13.08
CA LEU A 45 1.49 -5.27 -12.60
C LEU A 45 0.80 -4.49 -11.47
N THR A 46 -0.50 -4.22 -11.61
CA THR A 46 -1.31 -3.56 -10.57
C THR A 46 -1.36 -4.37 -9.28
N VAL A 47 -1.61 -5.68 -9.37
CA VAL A 47 -1.59 -6.62 -8.24
C VAL A 47 -0.22 -6.65 -7.56
N SER A 48 0.86 -6.73 -8.35
CA SER A 48 2.23 -6.72 -7.85
C SER A 48 2.55 -5.44 -7.06
N ARG A 49 2.17 -4.26 -7.60
CA ARG A 49 2.33 -2.98 -6.92
C ARG A 49 1.49 -2.89 -5.66
N ALA A 50 0.22 -3.29 -5.71
CA ALA A 50 -0.67 -3.27 -4.56
C ALA A 50 -0.17 -4.16 -3.42
N ARG A 51 0.33 -5.37 -3.71
CA ARG A 51 0.93 -6.25 -2.72
C ARG A 51 2.17 -5.64 -2.06
N LYS A 52 3.02 -4.95 -2.83
CA LYS A 52 4.18 -4.22 -2.29
C LYS A 52 3.74 -3.09 -1.36
N ILE A 53 2.75 -2.28 -1.78
CA ILE A 53 2.20 -1.19 -0.97
C ILE A 53 1.60 -1.73 0.34
N GLN A 54 0.79 -2.80 0.27
CA GLN A 54 0.18 -3.38 1.47
C GLN A 54 1.23 -3.86 2.49
N ARG A 55 2.33 -4.44 2.01
CA ARG A 55 3.46 -4.83 2.88
C ARG A 55 4.21 -3.61 3.40
N PHE A 56 4.40 -2.58 2.58
CA PHE A 56 5.08 -1.34 2.96
C PHE A 56 4.32 -0.58 4.06
N LEU A 57 2.99 -0.64 4.06
CA LEU A 57 2.15 -0.07 5.12
C LEU A 57 2.25 -0.83 6.46
N SER A 58 2.93 -1.97 6.51
CA SER A 58 3.20 -2.68 7.76
C SER A 58 4.47 -2.13 8.40
N GLN A 59 4.41 -1.83 9.70
CA GLN A 59 5.51 -1.23 10.44
C GLN A 59 5.70 -1.94 11.79
N PRO A 60 6.94 -2.26 12.20
CA PRO A 60 7.20 -2.73 13.55
C PRO A 60 6.98 -1.59 14.55
N PHE A 61 6.18 -1.85 15.57
CA PHE A 61 5.88 -0.88 16.62
C PHE A 61 6.78 -1.11 17.84
N HIS A 62 7.27 -0.02 18.45
CA HIS A 62 8.10 -0.08 19.66
C HIS A 62 7.43 -0.85 20.80
N VAL A 63 6.11 -0.71 20.94
CA VAL A 63 5.33 -1.45 21.96
C VAL A 63 5.23 -2.96 21.68
N ALA A 64 5.44 -3.38 20.43
CA ALA A 64 5.36 -4.77 20.00
C ALA A 64 6.73 -5.48 19.98
N GLU A 65 7.83 -4.77 20.29
CA GLU A 65 9.18 -5.34 20.32
C GLU A 65 9.28 -6.53 21.28
N VAL A 66 8.62 -6.43 22.44
CA VAL A 66 8.62 -7.46 23.48
C VAL A 66 8.02 -8.79 23.00
N PHE A 67 7.12 -8.74 22.01
CA PHE A 67 6.44 -9.92 21.48
C PHE A 67 7.01 -10.40 20.15
N THR A 68 7.48 -9.48 19.31
CA THR A 68 7.93 -9.78 17.94
C THR A 68 9.44 -9.96 17.83
N GLY A 69 10.22 -9.44 18.78
CA GLY A 69 11.69 -9.41 18.75
C GLY A 69 12.28 -8.49 17.67
N ALA A 70 11.46 -7.83 16.86
CA ALA A 70 11.89 -6.90 15.83
C ALA A 70 11.86 -5.47 16.38
N PRO A 71 12.95 -4.67 16.23
CA PRO A 71 12.98 -3.30 16.73
C PRO A 71 11.96 -2.43 16.00
N GLY A 72 11.23 -1.63 16.77
CA GLY A 72 10.31 -0.63 16.30
C GLY A 72 11.03 0.41 15.45
N LYS A 73 10.28 1.01 14.53
CA LYS A 73 10.77 2.11 13.70
C LYS A 73 9.84 3.29 13.85
N TYR A 74 10.40 4.50 13.86
CA TYR A 74 9.65 5.74 13.65
C TYR A 74 9.98 6.22 12.23
N VAL A 75 8.96 6.59 11.46
CA VAL A 75 9.12 7.05 10.08
C VAL A 75 8.51 8.44 10.00
N ASP A 76 9.30 9.41 9.54
CA ASP A 76 8.85 10.79 9.40
C ASP A 76 7.84 10.93 8.26
N LEU A 77 6.92 11.89 8.39
CA LEU A 77 5.89 12.14 7.37
C LEU A 77 6.49 12.38 5.98
N LYS A 78 7.60 13.13 5.90
CA LYS A 78 8.27 13.44 4.62
C LYS A 78 8.83 12.18 3.96
N GLU A 79 9.41 11.29 4.77
CA GLU A 79 9.94 10.01 4.29
C GLU A 79 8.80 9.12 3.79
N SER A 80 7.67 9.10 4.50
CA SER A 80 6.49 8.31 4.12
C SER A 80 5.82 8.79 2.82
N ILE A 81 5.95 10.06 2.44
CA ILE A 81 5.36 10.59 1.20
C ILE A 81 6.25 10.31 -0.03
N VAL A 82 7.57 10.24 0.17
CA VAL A 82 8.56 10.10 -0.93
C VAL A 82 8.92 8.64 -1.24
N SER A 83 8.83 7.75 -0.25
CA SER A 83 9.22 6.33 -0.35
C SER A 83 8.26 5.48 -1.18
#